data_AF-A0A933BBR3-F1
#
_entry.id   AF-A0A933BBR3-F1
#
_cell.length_a   1.000
_cell.length_b   1.000
_cell.length_c   1.000
_cell.angle_alpha   90.00
_cell.angle_beta   90.00
_cell.angle_gamma   90.00
#
_symmetry.space_group_name_H-M   'P 1'
#
loop_
_entity.id
_entity.type
_entity.pdbx_description
1 polymer ?
#
loop_
_entity_poly.entity_id
_entity_poly.type
_entity_poly.pdbx_seq_one_letter_code
_entity_poly.pdbx_strand_id
1 'polypeptide(L)'
;MKPKATVLTGVSNRILTPNGDGFNDKIFFTVENGSGAEVSGKILDLKGAQVAAMTPDANPVVLGLFWDGRSGGQVVPSGVYVYVIEAEGKVFSGTVVVVK
;
A
#
# COMPACT_ATOMS: atom_id res chain seq x y z
N MET A 1 25.71 4.60 16.01
CA MET A 1 24.23 4.76 16.04
C MET A 1 23.61 3.38 15.91
N LYS A 2 22.55 3.06 16.66
CA LYS A 2 21.72 1.88 16.35
C LYS A 2 20.87 2.21 15.11
N PRO A 3 20.65 1.27 14.18
CA PRO A 3 19.76 1.52 13.06
C PRO A 3 18.36 1.86 13.59
N LYS A 4 17.71 2.86 12.97
CA LYS A 4 16.32 3.22 13.29
C LYS A 4 15.44 2.02 12.94
N ALA A 5 14.50 1.66 13.82
CA ALA A 5 13.62 0.53 13.56
C ALA A 5 12.75 0.81 12.33
N THR A 6 12.66 -0.17 11.42
CA THR A 6 11.71 -0.08 10.31
C THR A 6 10.27 -0.13 10.81
N VAL A 7 9.46 0.84 10.39
CA VAL A 7 8.08 1.05 10.85
C VAL A 7 7.19 1.56 9.71
N LEU A 8 5.95 1.07 9.65
CA LEU A 8 4.88 1.69 8.88
C LEU A 8 4.37 2.91 9.65
N THR A 9 4.59 4.11 9.15
CA THR A 9 4.24 5.36 9.86
C THR A 9 2.95 6.00 9.37
N GLY A 10 2.47 5.64 8.17
CA GLY A 10 1.28 6.25 7.60
C GLY A 10 0.52 5.32 6.65
N VAL A 11 -0.81 5.41 6.74
CA VAL A 11 -1.75 4.93 5.72
C VAL A 11 -2.73 6.08 5.49
N SER A 12 -2.70 6.69 4.30
CA SER A 12 -3.40 7.97 4.04
C SER A 12 -4.91 7.90 4.23
N ASN A 13 -5.51 6.76 3.89
CA ASN A 13 -6.95 6.49 3.97
C ASN A 13 -7.17 4.99 4.03
N ARG A 14 -8.31 4.57 4.60
CA ARG A 14 -8.73 3.15 4.67
C ARG A 14 -9.82 2.78 3.67
N ILE A 15 -10.40 3.78 3.01
CA ILE A 15 -11.45 3.63 2.01
C ILE A 15 -10.93 4.24 0.72
N LEU A 16 -10.98 3.47 -0.36
CA LEU A 16 -10.59 3.85 -1.71
C LEU A 16 -11.85 4.00 -2.57
N THR A 17 -11.95 5.10 -3.31
CA THR A 17 -13.02 5.37 -4.28
C THR A 17 -12.39 5.66 -5.64
N PRO A 18 -11.93 4.64 -6.39
CA PRO A 18 -11.13 4.82 -7.60
C PRO A 18 -11.99 5.24 -8.82
N ASN A 19 -12.67 6.38 -8.71
CA ASN A 19 -13.60 6.94 -9.68
C ASN A 19 -12.97 8.05 -10.56
N GLY A 20 -11.76 8.51 -10.22
CA GLY A 20 -11.01 9.52 -10.97
C GLY A 20 -11.38 10.96 -10.63
N ASP A 21 -12.02 11.22 -9.49
CA ASP A 21 -12.38 12.58 -9.04
C ASP A 21 -11.25 13.30 -8.28
N GLY A 22 -10.13 12.61 -8.03
CA GLY A 22 -8.97 13.11 -7.30
C GLY A 22 -9.02 12.86 -5.78
N PHE A 23 -10.12 12.35 -5.25
CA PHE A 23 -10.32 12.07 -3.82
C PHE A 23 -10.33 10.56 -3.56
N ASN A 24 -9.45 10.11 -2.67
CA ASN A 24 -9.34 8.68 -2.30
C ASN A 24 -9.18 7.72 -3.49
N ASP A 25 -8.70 8.20 -4.65
CA ASP A 25 -8.39 7.38 -5.82
C ASP A 25 -7.17 6.46 -5.61
N LYS A 26 -6.35 6.78 -4.61
CA LYS A 26 -5.16 6.04 -4.21
C LYS A 26 -5.10 5.95 -2.69
N ILE A 27 -4.48 4.89 -2.19
CA ILE A 27 -4.00 4.79 -0.81
C ILE A 27 -2.48 4.81 -0.86
N PHE A 28 -1.89 5.68 -0.05
CA PHE A 28 -0.46 5.80 0.15
C PHE A 28 -0.07 5.18 1.49
N PHE A 29 1.01 4.40 1.46
CA PHE A 29 1.61 3.73 2.60
C PHE A 29 3.00 4.29 2.80
N THR A 30 3.26 4.89 3.96
CA THR A 30 4.56 5.46 4.30
C THR A 30 5.33 4.52 5.20
N VAL A 31 6.51 4.11 4.75
CA VAL A 31 7.42 3.25 5.53
C VAL A 31 8.68 4.03 5.83
N GLU A 32 8.98 4.22 7.11
CA GLU A 32 10.30 4.67 7.52
C GLU A 32 11.18 3.44 7.72
N ASN A 33 12.22 3.32 6.88
CA ASN A 33 13.35 2.43 7.12
C ASN A 33 14.63 3.27 7.16
N GLY A 34 15.50 3.01 8.14
CA GLY A 34 16.69 3.82 8.36
C GLY A 34 17.82 3.53 7.37
N SER A 35 17.74 2.43 6.62
CA SER A 35 18.79 1.98 5.72
C SER A 35 18.60 2.42 4.27
N GLY A 36 17.41 2.91 3.89
CA GLY A 36 17.05 3.14 2.49
C GLY A 36 16.81 1.84 1.70
N ALA A 37 16.64 0.71 2.39
CA ALA A 37 16.34 -0.57 1.75
C ALA A 37 15.04 -0.52 0.93
N GLU A 38 14.97 -1.37 -0.08
CA GLU A 38 13.78 -1.51 -0.90
C GLU A 38 12.56 -1.91 -0.04
N VAL A 39 11.42 -1.30 -0.35
CA VAL A 39 10.13 -1.59 0.26
C VAL A 39 9.24 -2.18 -0.82
N SER A 40 8.62 -3.32 -0.54
CA SER A 40 7.70 -3.99 -1.47
C SER A 40 6.34 -4.18 -0.81
N GLY A 41 5.30 -4.28 -1.61
CA GLY A 41 3.96 -4.54 -1.09
C GLY A 41 3.05 -5.18 -2.10
N LYS A 42 2.06 -5.91 -1.58
CA LYS A 42 1.03 -6.60 -2.34
C LYS A 42 -0.33 -6.38 -1.71
N ILE A 43 -1.35 -6.46 -2.55
CA ILE A 43 -2.76 -6.44 -2.18
C ILE A 43 -3.32 -7.83 -2.40
N LEU A 44 -4.02 -8.35 -1.40
CA LEU A 44 -4.68 -9.64 -1.42
C LEU A 44 -6.19 -9.46 -1.29
N ASP A 45 -6.96 -10.38 -1.86
CA ASP A 45 -8.37 -10.54 -1.53
C ASP A 45 -8.53 -11.27 -0.18
N LEU A 46 -9.77 -11.38 0.33
CA LEU A 46 -10.06 -12.09 1.58
C LEU A 46 -9.80 -13.60 1.52
N LYS A 47 -9.61 -14.17 0.33
CA LYS A 47 -9.22 -15.58 0.14
C LYS A 47 -7.69 -15.75 0.16
N GLY A 48 -6.94 -14.65 0.27
CA GLY A 48 -5.48 -14.62 0.26
C GLY A 48 -4.86 -14.63 -1.15
N ALA A 49 -5.67 -14.53 -2.20
CA ALA A 49 -5.16 -14.45 -3.56
C ALA A 49 -4.57 -13.05 -3.82
N GLN A 50 -3.40 -13.00 -4.46
CA GLN A 50 -2.79 -11.73 -4.82
C GLN A 50 -3.58 -11.05 -5.94
N VAL A 51 -4.03 -9.83 -5.67
CA VAL A 51 -4.82 -8.99 -6.57
C VAL A 51 -3.91 -8.01 -7.32
N ALA A 52 -2.94 -7.43 -6.64
CA ALA A 52 -2.02 -6.46 -7.23
C ALA A 52 -0.68 -6.41 -6.46
N ALA A 53 0.39 -6.01 -7.15
CA ALA A 53 1.57 -5.45 -6.51
C ALA A 53 1.35 -3.94 -6.31
N MET A 54 1.84 -3.40 -5.20
CA MET A 54 1.84 -1.96 -4.99
C MET A 54 2.91 -1.28 -5.83
N THR A 55 2.67 -0.01 -6.16
CA THR A 55 3.61 0.80 -6.95
C THR A 55 4.44 1.68 -6.01
N PRO A 56 5.76 1.78 -6.19
CA PRO A 56 6.58 2.77 -5.47
C PRO A 56 6.10 4.19 -5.75
N ASP A 57 6.03 5.01 -4.71
CA ASP A 57 5.85 6.44 -4.88
C ASP A 57 7.15 7.05 -5.43
N ALA A 58 7.01 7.97 -6.39
CA ALA A 58 8.15 8.63 -7.03
C ALA A 58 8.77 9.71 -6.13
N ASN A 59 8.15 10.01 -4.98
CA ASN A 59 8.66 11.01 -4.05
C ASN A 59 9.92 10.51 -3.32
N PRO A 60 11.10 11.11 -3.56
CA PRO A 60 12.36 10.65 -2.97
C PRO A 60 12.48 10.95 -1.46
N VAL A 61 11.61 11.80 -0.91
CA VAL A 61 11.66 12.20 0.50
C VAL A 61 10.95 11.20 1.41
N VAL A 62 10.02 10.42 0.86
CA VAL A 62 9.19 9.48 1.60
C VAL A 62 9.18 8.16 0.85
N LEU A 63 9.87 7.14 1.36
CA LEU A 63 9.76 5.78 0.82
C LEU A 63 8.31 5.32 1.01
N GLY A 64 7.57 5.34 -0.09
CA GLY A 64 6.14 5.12 -0.11
C GLY A 64 5.76 4.05 -1.12
N LEU A 65 4.69 3.34 -0.80
CA LEU A 65 3.97 2.51 -1.76
C LEU A 65 2.58 3.10 -1.96
N PHE A 66 2.00 2.92 -3.12
CA PHE A 66 0.59 3.21 -3.33
C PHE A 66 -0.14 2.09 -4.07
N TRP A 67 -1.45 2.07 -3.86
CA TRP A 67 -2.37 1.29 -4.65
C TRP A 67 -3.55 2.15 -5.08
N ASP A 68 -3.94 2.03 -6.35
CA ASP A 68 -4.98 2.81 -7.01
C ASP A 68 -6.29 2.02 -7.20
N GLY A 69 -6.42 0.88 -6.51
CA GLY A 69 -7.61 0.03 -6.60
C GLY A 69 -7.70 -0.79 -7.87
N ARG A 70 -6.60 -0.92 -8.63
CA ARG A 70 -6.62 -1.64 -9.90
C ARG A 70 -5.83 -2.94 -9.87
N SER A 71 -6.29 -3.87 -10.70
CA SER A 71 -5.59 -5.10 -11.09
C SER A 71 -5.63 -5.21 -12.61
N GLY A 72 -4.47 -5.31 -13.26
CA GLY A 72 -4.38 -5.30 -14.72
C GLY A 72 -5.00 -4.06 -15.40
N GLY A 73 -4.97 -2.91 -14.73
CA GLY A 73 -5.56 -1.66 -15.24
C GLY A 73 -7.08 -1.54 -15.05
N GLN A 74 -7.74 -2.54 -14.49
CA GLN A 74 -9.18 -2.50 -14.19
C GLN A 74 -9.42 -2.29 -12.70
N VAL A 75 -10.42 -1.48 -12.36
CA VAL A 75 -10.86 -1.29 -10.97
C VAL A 75 -11.36 -2.63 -10.42
N VAL A 76 -10.86 -3.02 -9.25
CA VAL A 76 -11.27 -4.26 -8.58
C VAL A 76 -12.69 -4.13 -8.02
N PRO A 77 -13.41 -5.25 -7.77
CA PRO A 77 -14.74 -5.19 -7.18
C PRO A 77 -14.75 -4.49 -5.81
N SER A 78 -15.87 -3.84 -5.47
CA SER A 78 -16.09 -3.29 -4.13
C SER A 78 -15.95 -4.39 -3.08
N GLY A 79 -15.25 -4.11 -1.98
CA GLY A 79 -14.97 -5.10 -0.95
C GLY A 79 -13.77 -4.78 -0.08
N VAL A 80 -13.50 -5.66 0.87
CA VAL A 80 -12.33 -5.58 1.76
C VAL A 80 -11.14 -6.28 1.09
N TYR A 81 -10.00 -5.62 1.16
CA TYR A 81 -8.71 -6.13 0.68
C TYR A 81 -7.68 -6.05 1.81
N VAL A 82 -6.67 -6.92 1.75
CA VAL A 82 -5.57 -6.95 2.70
C VAL A 82 -4.33 -6.39 2.04
N TYR A 83 -3.66 -5.44 2.67
CA TYR A 83 -2.31 -5.06 2.27
C TYR A 83 -1.28 -5.86 3.06
N VAL A 84 -0.18 -6.22 2.40
CA VAL A 84 1.01 -6.80 3.01
C VAL A 84 2.21 -6.04 2.48
N ILE A 85 2.98 -5.43 3.38
CA ILE A 85 4.18 -4.63 3.08
C ILE A 85 5.37 -5.30 3.76
N GLU A 86 6.44 -5.46 3.00
CA GLU A 86 7.67 -6.11 3.46
C GLU A 86 8.84 -5.12 3.33
N ALA A 87 9.58 -4.93 4.42
CA ALA A 87 10.75 -4.05 4.49
C ALA A 87 11.72 -4.53 5.57
N GLU A 88 13.00 -4.70 5.23
CA GLU A 88 14.06 -5.17 6.15
C GLU A 88 13.69 -6.42 6.97
N GLY A 89 13.04 -7.40 6.34
CA GLY A 89 12.60 -8.63 7.01
C GLY A 89 11.43 -8.45 7.99
N LYS A 90 10.84 -7.25 8.07
CA LYS A 90 9.58 -7.00 8.76
C LYS A 90 8.40 -7.05 7.80
N VAL A 91 7.27 -7.48 8.34
CA VAL A 91 5.99 -7.53 7.62
C VAL A 91 4.99 -6.63 8.33
N PHE A 92 4.32 -5.77 7.58
CA PHE A 92 3.21 -4.94 8.04
C PHE A 92 1.97 -5.32 7.23
N SER A 93 0.83 -5.49 7.89
CA SER A 93 -0.41 -5.83 7.21
C SER A 93 -1.62 -5.20 7.87
N GLY A 94 -2.69 -5.10 7.10
CA GLY A 94 -3.98 -4.58 7.55
C GLY A 94 -4.97 -4.59 6.41
N THR A 95 -6.13 -3.97 6.63
CA THR A 95 -7.22 -3.99 5.66
C THR A 95 -7.50 -2.59 5.09
N VAL A 96 -7.96 -2.58 3.85
CA VAL A 96 -8.51 -1.41 3.15
C VAL A 96 -9.81 -1.81 2.47
N VAL A 97 -10.68 -0.84 2.18
CA VAL A 97 -11.97 -1.07 1.54
C VAL A 97 -12.00 -0.36 0.21
N VAL A 98 -12.42 -1.04 -0.85
CA VAL A 98 -12.76 -0.42 -2.13
C VAL A 98 -14.27 -0.22 -2.19
N VAL A 99 -14.69 1.01 -2.50
CA VAL A 99 -16.09 1.38 -2.72
C VAL A 99 -16.19 2.04 -4.09
N LYS A 100 -17.13 1.59 -4.91
CA LYS A 100 -17.43 2.11 -6.24
C LYS A 100 -18.92 2.33 -6.38
#